data_AF-A0A1R1X3E4-F1
#
_entry.id   AF-A0A1R1X3E4-F1
#
_cell.length_a   1.000
_cell.length_b   1.000
_cell.length_c   1.000
_cell.angle_alpha   90.00
_cell.angle_beta   90.00
_cell.angle_gamma   90.00
#
_symmetry.space_group_name_H-M   'P 1'
#
loop_
_entity.id
_entity.type
_entity.pdbx_description
1 polymer ?
#
loop_
_entity_poly.entity_id
_entity_poly.type
_entity_poly.pdbx_seq_one_letter_code
_entity_poly.pdbx_strand_id
1 'polypeptide(L)'
;SPILFDFFINDIFKGVRGVRVPGLTSRIPGLLFADDAVLLAESSADLQTALNTITEWSDTWEMAVNASKRGIMTISGELTTDMTLQGQKVNSTDQYTYLGYIMNSKWDVSGTIKNNKNKVRKAVYAAYSFLRRSDVLTALKIKFINSVLMPIGCYGGDTFGMSESRCKPIQSEIDKAIRMVANVGKSAAMERTSDELGISSVFKRTSTARERAYHKWPTSKTWIADLIKAPMKARMATCVTGSARWIKKFCSQDSNGHWENAYGHTPDRPAPVEHENRRPKIQKFLPLL
;
A
#
# COMPACT_ATOMS: atom_id res chain seq x y z
N SER A 1 -3.94 24.15 -7.53
CA SER A 1 -3.94 23.26 -8.70
C SER A 1 -2.96 22.14 -8.44
N PRO A 2 -3.34 20.84 -8.53
CA PRO A 2 -2.46 19.73 -8.15
C PRO A 2 -1.14 19.72 -8.92
N ILE A 3 -1.19 19.88 -10.24
CA ILE A 3 0.00 19.84 -11.11
C ILE A 3 1.00 20.95 -10.76
N LEU A 4 0.52 22.16 -10.45
CA LEU A 4 1.41 23.27 -10.07
C LEU A 4 2.03 23.04 -8.69
N PHE A 5 1.29 22.43 -7.76
CA PHE A 5 1.82 22.08 -6.45
C PHE A 5 2.88 20.99 -6.55
N ASP A 6 2.63 19.91 -7.31
CA ASP A 6 3.61 18.85 -7.57
C ASP A 6 4.91 19.38 -8.19
N PHE A 7 4.82 20.38 -9.10
CA PHE A 7 6.01 21.03 -9.66
C PHE A 7 6.76 21.89 -8.64
N PHE A 8 6.04 22.61 -7.78
CA PHE A 8 6.62 23.50 -6.77
C PHE A 8 7.42 22.74 -5.72
N ILE A 9 6.86 21.65 -5.18
CA ILE A 9 7.50 20.85 -4.12
C ILE A 9 8.58 19.89 -4.64
N ASN A 10 8.77 19.76 -5.96
CA ASN A 10 9.59 18.69 -6.54
C ASN A 10 11.08 18.75 -6.14
N ASP A 11 11.58 19.88 -5.63
CA ASP A 11 12.94 20.01 -5.10
C ASP A 11 13.04 20.10 -3.56
N ILE A 12 11.97 19.84 -2.81
CA ILE A 12 11.94 19.85 -1.33
C ILE A 12 13.01 18.95 -0.69
N PHE A 13 13.39 17.85 -1.35
CA PHE A 13 14.45 16.94 -0.87
C PHE A 13 15.86 17.27 -1.39
N LYS A 14 16.06 18.40 -2.07
CA LYS A 14 17.37 18.84 -2.55
C LYS A 14 18.26 19.18 -1.34
N GLY A 15 19.40 18.50 -1.25
CA GLY A 15 20.33 18.60 -0.11
C GLY A 15 20.10 17.57 1.00
N VAL A 16 18.95 16.89 1.03
CA VAL A 16 18.68 15.82 2.02
C VAL A 16 19.55 14.60 1.72
N ARG A 17 20.37 14.18 2.69
CA ARG A 17 21.33 13.07 2.56
C ARG A 17 20.65 11.73 2.23
N GLY A 18 19.56 11.40 2.92
CA GLY A 18 18.83 10.14 2.76
C GLY A 18 19.53 8.88 3.25
N VAL A 19 18.87 7.74 3.09
CA VAL A 19 19.36 6.40 3.45
C VAL A 19 20.05 5.68 2.29
N ARG A 20 21.10 4.90 2.57
CA ARG A 20 21.68 3.95 1.62
C ARG A 20 20.83 2.68 1.61
N VAL A 21 20.30 2.32 0.44
CA VAL A 21 19.58 1.06 0.24
C VAL A 21 20.47 0.07 -0.53
N PRO A 22 20.71 -1.15 -0.02
CA PRO A 22 21.44 -2.17 -0.76
C PRO A 22 20.79 -2.47 -2.12
N GLY A 23 21.59 -2.44 -3.20
CA GLY A 23 21.12 -2.59 -4.57
C GLY A 23 20.92 -1.28 -5.33
N LEU A 24 20.90 -0.12 -4.64
CA LEU A 24 20.88 1.21 -5.28
C LEU A 24 22.25 1.90 -5.21
N THR A 25 22.57 2.69 -6.23
CA THR A 25 23.75 3.54 -6.29
C THR A 25 23.53 4.88 -5.57
N SER A 26 22.33 5.45 -5.70
CA SER A 26 21.90 6.67 -5.02
C SER A 26 21.28 6.38 -3.63
N ARG A 27 21.38 7.37 -2.73
CA ARG A 27 20.61 7.39 -1.48
C ARG A 27 19.15 7.80 -1.75
N ILE A 28 18.22 7.33 -0.92
CA ILE A 28 16.82 7.76 -0.96
C ILE A 28 16.59 8.79 0.15
N PRO A 29 16.30 10.08 -0.16
CA PRO A 29 16.04 11.12 0.85
C PRO A 29 14.72 10.92 1.60
N GLY A 30 13.71 10.39 0.91
CA GLY A 30 12.36 10.28 1.42
C GLY A 30 11.36 9.75 0.42
N LEU A 31 10.09 9.78 0.82
CA LEU A 31 8.91 9.60 -0.02
C LEU A 31 8.17 10.94 -0.08
N LEU A 32 7.68 11.32 -1.26
CA LEU A 32 6.89 12.53 -1.48
C LEU A 32 5.68 12.17 -2.35
N PHE A 33 4.50 12.67 -1.98
CA PHE A 33 3.26 12.30 -2.64
C PHE A 33 2.20 13.37 -2.42
N ALA A 34 2.12 14.32 -3.36
CA ALA A 34 1.62 15.65 -3.05
C ALA A 34 2.29 16.14 -1.75
N ASP A 35 1.50 16.42 -0.72
CA ASP A 35 1.88 17.07 0.53
C ASP A 35 2.49 16.11 1.58
N ASP A 36 2.26 14.80 1.40
CA ASP A 36 2.79 13.62 2.09
C ASP A 36 4.32 13.48 1.99
N ALA A 37 5.08 14.26 2.76
CA ALA A 37 6.53 14.11 2.89
C ALA A 37 6.93 13.16 4.04
N VAL A 38 7.67 12.10 3.72
CA VAL A 38 8.34 11.21 4.68
C VAL A 38 9.84 11.28 4.48
N LEU A 39 10.58 11.81 5.45
CA LEU A 39 12.05 11.81 5.43
C LEU A 39 12.62 10.48 5.92
N LEU A 40 13.74 10.06 5.33
CA LEU A 40 14.48 8.85 5.73
C LEU A 40 15.92 9.22 6.11
N ALA A 41 16.35 8.77 7.29
CA ALA A 41 17.68 9.04 7.83
C ALA A 41 18.30 7.78 8.46
N GLU A 42 19.63 7.72 8.49
CA GLU A 42 20.39 6.60 9.08
C GLU A 42 20.70 6.80 10.57
N SER A 43 20.54 8.03 11.08
CA SER A 43 20.81 8.39 12.48
C SER A 43 19.93 9.57 12.93
N SER A 44 19.81 9.78 14.24
CA SER A 44 19.18 10.97 14.84
C SER A 44 19.78 12.28 14.33
N ALA A 45 21.11 12.34 14.16
CA ALA A 45 21.81 13.53 13.68
C ALA A 45 21.53 13.80 12.19
N ASP A 46 21.52 12.75 11.36
CA ASP A 46 21.10 12.86 9.95
C ASP A 46 19.64 13.30 9.82
N LEU A 47 18.77 12.85 10.73
CA LEU A 47 17.37 13.24 10.76
C LEU A 47 17.22 14.73 11.09
N GLN A 48 17.85 15.22 12.16
CA GLN A 48 17.78 16.65 12.49
C GLN A 48 18.40 17.52 11.37
N THR A 49 19.48 17.06 10.74
CA THR A 49 20.07 17.74 9.57
C THR A 49 19.05 17.83 8.42
N ALA A 50 18.35 16.73 8.11
CA ALA A 50 17.30 16.73 7.10
C ALA A 50 16.13 17.66 7.48
N LEU A 51 15.69 17.67 8.74
CA LEU A 51 14.64 18.57 9.23
C LEU A 51 15.07 20.05 9.15
N ASN A 52 16.34 20.36 9.35
CA ASN A 52 16.90 21.70 9.14
C ASN A 52 16.86 22.09 7.66
N THR A 53 17.29 21.21 6.75
CA THR A 53 17.18 21.45 5.29
C THR A 53 15.73 21.67 4.84
N ILE A 54 14.77 20.91 5.39
CA ILE A 54 13.34 21.15 5.12
C ILE A 54 12.86 22.47 5.72
N THR A 55 13.36 22.87 6.90
CA THR A 55 13.07 24.19 7.51
C THR A 55 13.55 25.30 6.58
N GLU A 56 14.82 25.30 6.18
CA GLU A 56 15.41 26.29 5.28
C GLU A 56 14.67 26.39 3.93
N TRP A 57 14.35 25.26 3.31
CA TRP A 57 13.55 25.22 2.08
C TRP A 57 12.14 25.79 2.32
N SER A 58 11.47 25.36 3.40
CA SER A 58 10.10 25.81 3.71
C SER A 58 10.04 27.31 3.98
N ASP A 59 11.02 27.85 4.70
CA ASP A 59 11.11 29.26 5.03
C ASP A 59 11.47 30.11 3.78
N THR A 60 12.32 29.58 2.89
CA THR A 60 12.65 30.21 1.59
C THR A 60 11.44 30.32 0.66
N TRP A 61 10.54 29.33 0.70
CA TRP A 61 9.36 29.24 -0.16
C TRP A 61 8.04 29.61 0.55
N GLU A 62 8.13 30.26 1.72
CA GLU A 62 7.00 30.71 2.55
C GLU A 62 5.97 29.60 2.89
N MET A 63 6.43 28.34 2.99
CA MET A 63 5.60 27.19 3.34
C MET A 63 5.52 26.97 4.86
N ALA A 64 4.31 27.03 5.40
CA ALA A 64 4.02 26.60 6.76
C ALA A 64 3.78 25.08 6.82
N VAL A 65 4.65 24.33 7.49
CA VAL A 65 4.47 22.89 7.70
C VAL A 65 3.65 22.67 8.98
N ASN A 66 2.66 21.77 9.00
CA ASN A 66 1.81 21.54 10.19
C ASN A 66 2.42 20.52 11.17
N ALA A 67 3.01 20.96 12.31
CA ALA A 67 3.62 20.04 13.28
C ALA A 67 2.64 19.09 13.99
N SER A 68 1.36 19.46 14.15
CA SER A 68 0.39 18.62 14.87
C SER A 68 0.10 17.28 14.18
N LYS A 69 0.35 17.18 12.86
CA LYS A 69 0.24 15.95 12.08
C LYS A 69 1.56 15.17 11.95
N ARG A 70 2.70 15.73 12.38
CA ARG A 70 4.02 15.12 12.21
C ARG A 70 4.31 14.13 13.34
N GLY A 71 4.98 13.04 13.00
CA GLY A 71 5.48 12.07 13.96
C GLY A 71 6.78 11.44 13.46
N ILE A 72 7.70 11.16 14.38
CA ILE A 72 8.94 10.44 14.10
C ILE A 72 8.77 9.00 14.56
N MET A 73 9.09 8.05 13.68
CA MET A 73 9.03 6.63 13.98
C MET A 73 10.44 6.03 13.84
N THR A 74 11.04 5.62 14.94
CA THR A 74 12.36 4.98 14.94
C THR A 74 12.24 3.49 14.63
N ILE A 75 13.22 2.96 13.92
CA ILE A 75 13.27 1.58 13.46
C ILE A 75 14.50 0.93 14.08
N SER A 76 14.28 0.00 15.01
CA SER A 76 15.36 -0.72 15.71
C SER A 76 16.38 0.20 16.40
N GLY A 77 15.91 1.19 17.16
CA GLY A 77 16.73 2.11 17.95
C GLY A 77 15.89 3.08 18.76
N GLU A 78 16.54 3.99 19.48
CA GLU A 78 15.90 5.04 20.28
C GLU A 78 16.27 6.43 19.76
N LEU A 79 15.39 7.42 19.98
CA LEU A 79 15.71 8.82 19.75
C LEU A 79 16.63 9.32 20.86
N THR A 80 17.85 9.70 20.49
CA THR A 80 18.87 10.22 21.41
C THR A 80 18.63 11.67 21.84
N THR A 81 17.80 12.40 21.11
CA THR A 81 17.56 13.84 21.27
C THR A 81 16.14 14.20 20.85
N ASP A 82 15.59 15.25 21.46
CA ASP A 82 14.38 15.91 20.97
C ASP A 82 14.61 16.50 19.57
N MET A 83 13.64 16.31 18.69
CA MET A 83 13.71 16.72 17.28
C MET A 83 12.80 17.92 17.02
N THR A 84 13.27 18.86 16.20
CA THR A 84 12.52 20.09 15.86
C THR A 84 12.46 20.31 14.35
N LEU A 85 11.39 20.96 13.88
CA LEU A 85 11.18 21.32 12.47
C LEU A 85 10.33 22.61 12.41
N GLN A 86 10.87 23.66 11.78
CA GLN A 86 10.40 25.05 11.91
C GLN A 86 10.26 25.49 13.38
N GLY A 87 11.28 25.19 14.20
CA GLY A 87 11.31 25.51 15.65
C GLY A 87 10.32 24.73 16.53
N GLN A 88 9.41 23.95 15.94
CA GLN A 88 8.38 23.19 16.66
C GLN A 88 8.88 21.77 16.96
N LYS A 89 8.72 21.30 18.21
CA LYS A 89 9.04 19.93 18.62
C LYS A 89 8.15 18.92 17.91
N VAL A 90 8.75 17.85 17.39
CA VAL A 90 8.05 16.75 16.73
C VAL A 90 7.99 15.54 17.67
N ASN A 91 6.80 14.95 17.81
CA ASN A 91 6.58 13.84 18.74
C ASN A 91 7.05 12.50 18.15
N SER A 92 7.50 11.60 19.03
CA SER A 92 7.79 10.20 18.68
C SER A 92 6.50 9.38 18.60
N THR A 93 6.45 8.37 17.72
CA THR A 93 5.34 7.42 17.59
C THR A 93 5.82 6.02 17.18
N ASP A 94 5.23 4.97 17.77
CA ASP A 94 5.44 3.57 17.36
C ASP A 94 4.82 3.22 16.01
N GLN A 95 3.94 4.09 15.51
CA GLN A 95 3.07 3.83 14.36
C GLN A 95 2.87 5.09 13.53
N TYR A 96 3.11 4.97 12.23
CA TYR A 96 2.88 6.04 11.26
C TYR A 96 1.89 5.59 10.18
N THR A 97 0.99 6.47 9.77
CA THR A 97 0.06 6.20 8.66
C THR A 97 0.46 7.04 7.47
N TYR A 98 1.04 6.40 6.45
CA TYR A 98 1.39 7.02 5.18
C TYR A 98 0.39 6.55 4.12
N LEU A 99 -0.34 7.48 3.50
CA LEU A 99 -1.33 7.17 2.45
C LEU A 99 -2.37 6.11 2.87
N GLY A 100 -2.76 6.13 4.15
CA GLY A 100 -3.67 5.14 4.74
C GLY A 100 -3.08 3.75 5.00
N TYR A 101 -1.84 3.48 4.58
CA TYR A 101 -1.05 2.31 4.95
C TYR A 101 -0.39 2.53 6.31
N ILE A 102 -0.42 1.53 7.18
CA ILE A 102 0.14 1.64 8.52
C ILE A 102 1.52 0.98 8.57
N MET A 103 2.53 1.80 8.82
CA MET A 103 3.88 1.37 9.18
C MET A 103 4.01 1.32 10.71
N ASN A 104 4.80 0.38 11.22
CA ASN A 104 5.07 0.24 12.65
C ASN A 104 6.55 -0.05 12.89
N SER A 105 7.02 0.17 14.12
CA SER A 105 8.40 -0.07 14.53
C SER A 105 8.90 -1.52 14.31
N LYS A 106 7.97 -2.49 14.18
CA LYS A 106 8.26 -3.91 13.90
C LYS A 106 8.37 -4.26 12.41
N TRP A 107 8.09 -3.31 11.51
CA TRP A 107 8.02 -3.52 10.05
C TRP A 107 7.07 -4.63 9.59
N ASP A 108 6.07 -4.96 10.40
CA ASP A 108 5.07 -5.97 10.05
C ASP A 108 3.82 -5.35 9.41
N VAL A 109 3.03 -6.19 8.74
CA VAL A 109 1.79 -5.78 8.05
C VAL A 109 0.54 -5.82 8.96
N SER A 110 0.69 -6.12 10.25
CA SER A 110 -0.43 -6.32 11.17
C SER A 110 -1.24 -5.03 11.41
N GLY A 111 -0.56 -3.88 11.42
CA GLY A 111 -1.17 -2.55 11.52
C GLY A 111 -2.17 -2.31 10.38
N THR A 112 -1.72 -2.48 9.12
CA THR A 112 -2.57 -2.32 7.94
C THR A 112 -3.72 -3.31 7.92
N ILE A 113 -3.48 -4.59 8.24
CA ILE A 113 -4.56 -5.60 8.31
C ILE A 113 -5.61 -5.23 9.35
N LYS A 114 -5.19 -4.77 10.55
CA LYS A 114 -6.09 -4.30 11.60
C LYS A 114 -6.87 -3.05 11.18
N ASN A 115 -6.23 -2.11 10.48
CA ASN A 115 -6.86 -0.90 9.94
C ASN A 115 -7.94 -1.25 8.91
N ASN A 116 -7.59 -2.04 7.88
CA ASN A 116 -8.51 -2.45 6.83
C ASN A 116 -9.68 -3.24 7.40
N LYS A 117 -9.42 -4.19 8.32
CA LYS A 117 -10.48 -4.90 9.05
C LYS A 117 -11.45 -3.92 9.74
N ASN A 118 -10.92 -2.93 10.46
CA ASN A 118 -11.74 -1.95 11.18
C ASN A 118 -12.53 -1.03 10.22
N LYS A 119 -11.94 -0.63 9.08
CA LYS A 119 -12.61 0.16 8.05
C LYS A 119 -13.74 -0.65 7.37
N VAL A 120 -13.47 -1.89 6.97
CA VAL A 120 -14.51 -2.82 6.45
C VAL A 120 -15.61 -3.00 7.49
N ARG A 121 -15.26 -3.29 8.73
CA ARG A 121 -16.23 -3.45 9.83
C ARG A 121 -17.13 -2.22 9.96
N LYS A 122 -16.57 -1.01 10.01
CA LYS A 122 -17.34 0.25 10.05
C LYS A 122 -18.28 0.37 8.85
N ALA A 123 -17.80 0.10 7.63
CA ALA A 123 -18.62 0.14 6.42
C ALA A 123 -19.75 -0.91 6.41
N VAL A 124 -19.51 -2.12 6.89
CA VAL A 124 -20.54 -3.18 7.05
C VAL A 124 -21.63 -2.75 8.04
N TYR A 125 -21.26 -2.18 9.19
CA TYR A 125 -22.25 -1.70 10.16
C TYR A 125 -23.02 -0.46 9.65
N ALA A 126 -22.38 0.47 8.94
CA ALA A 126 -23.06 1.59 8.29
C ALA A 126 -24.08 1.13 7.23
N ALA A 127 -23.76 0.07 6.48
CA ALA A 127 -24.65 -0.52 5.47
C ALA A 127 -25.60 -1.61 6.02
N TYR A 128 -25.65 -1.84 7.33
CA TYR A 128 -26.33 -3.00 7.93
C TYR A 128 -27.83 -3.09 7.55
N SER A 129 -28.55 -1.97 7.60
CA SER A 129 -29.96 -1.88 7.23
C SER A 129 -30.18 -2.17 5.73
N PHE A 130 -29.35 -1.59 4.87
CA PHE A 130 -29.35 -1.82 3.42
C PHE A 130 -29.07 -3.30 3.06
N LEU A 131 -28.09 -3.93 3.70
CA LEU A 131 -27.73 -5.32 3.43
C LEU A 131 -28.85 -6.30 3.83
N ARG A 132 -29.59 -6.03 4.91
CA ARG A 132 -30.67 -6.90 5.41
C ARG A 132 -32.05 -6.69 4.77
N ARG A 133 -32.28 -5.58 4.04
CA ARG A 133 -33.55 -5.27 3.37
C ARG A 133 -33.93 -6.31 2.31
N SER A 134 -35.09 -6.95 2.44
CA SER A 134 -35.57 -7.97 1.48
C SER A 134 -36.05 -7.39 0.16
N ASP A 135 -36.45 -6.11 0.15
CA ASP A 135 -36.94 -5.36 -1.01
C ASP A 135 -35.82 -4.84 -1.94
N VAL A 136 -34.55 -4.98 -1.53
CA VAL A 136 -33.39 -4.59 -2.33
C VAL A 136 -32.80 -5.81 -3.03
N LEU A 137 -32.70 -5.75 -4.37
CA LEU A 137 -32.12 -6.79 -5.22
C LEU A 137 -30.73 -7.24 -4.74
N THR A 138 -30.54 -8.56 -4.61
CA THR A 138 -29.28 -9.20 -4.20
C THR A 138 -28.09 -8.70 -5.05
N ALA A 139 -28.29 -8.54 -6.36
CA ALA A 139 -27.27 -8.03 -7.28
C ALA A 139 -26.71 -6.64 -6.89
N LEU A 140 -27.55 -5.73 -6.37
CA LEU A 140 -27.10 -4.41 -5.89
C LEU A 140 -26.25 -4.53 -4.63
N LYS A 141 -26.58 -5.47 -3.74
CA LYS A 141 -25.81 -5.74 -2.52
C LYS A 141 -24.47 -6.42 -2.83
N ILE A 142 -24.44 -7.36 -3.78
CA ILE A 142 -23.21 -7.96 -4.32
C ILE A 142 -22.32 -6.86 -4.94
N LYS A 143 -22.90 -5.95 -5.73
CA LYS A 143 -22.18 -4.80 -6.30
C LYS A 143 -21.63 -3.89 -5.19
N PHE A 144 -22.38 -3.60 -4.13
CA PHE A 144 -21.86 -2.88 -2.96
C PHE A 144 -20.67 -3.60 -2.29
N ILE A 145 -20.74 -4.93 -2.07
CA ILE A 145 -19.62 -5.70 -1.52
C ILE A 145 -18.39 -5.58 -2.43
N ASN A 146 -18.55 -5.79 -3.74
CA ASN A 146 -17.45 -5.78 -4.71
C ASN A 146 -16.87 -4.38 -5.00
N SER A 147 -17.66 -3.31 -4.87
CA SER A 147 -17.26 -1.93 -5.19
C SER A 147 -16.90 -1.07 -3.96
N VAL A 148 -17.32 -1.45 -2.75
CA VAL A 148 -17.06 -0.69 -1.51
C VAL A 148 -16.26 -1.51 -0.52
N LEU A 149 -16.78 -2.66 -0.07
CA LEU A 149 -16.13 -3.44 1.00
C LEU A 149 -14.81 -4.08 0.54
N MET A 150 -14.78 -4.63 -0.68
CA MET A 150 -13.59 -5.27 -1.24
C MET A 150 -12.43 -4.28 -1.43
N PRO A 151 -12.59 -3.09 -2.05
CA PRO A 151 -11.52 -2.10 -2.12
C PRO A 151 -11.00 -1.64 -0.74
N ILE A 152 -11.90 -1.41 0.23
CA ILE A 152 -11.51 -1.03 1.60
C ILE A 152 -10.70 -2.14 2.28
N GLY A 153 -11.09 -3.40 2.09
CA GLY A 153 -10.39 -4.56 2.65
C GLY A 153 -9.05 -4.85 1.98
N CYS A 154 -8.99 -4.76 0.65
CA CYS A 154 -7.83 -5.13 -0.17
C CYS A 154 -6.79 -4.00 -0.33
N TYR A 155 -6.98 -2.83 0.28
CA TYR A 155 -6.04 -1.71 0.18
C TYR A 155 -4.64 -2.06 0.73
N GLY A 156 -3.59 -1.85 -0.07
CA GLY A 156 -2.23 -2.33 0.26
C GLY A 156 -2.05 -3.85 0.16
N GLY A 157 -2.97 -4.55 -0.50
CA GLY A 157 -2.97 -6.01 -0.65
C GLY A 157 -1.75 -6.57 -1.38
N ASP A 158 -1.03 -5.75 -2.13
CA ASP A 158 0.27 -6.06 -2.72
C ASP A 158 1.35 -6.36 -1.67
N THR A 159 1.28 -5.77 -0.47
CA THR A 159 2.26 -6.04 0.60
C THR A 159 1.93 -7.31 1.40
N PHE A 160 0.65 -7.56 1.69
CA PHE A 160 0.19 -8.65 2.57
C PHE A 160 -0.52 -9.83 1.87
N GLY A 161 -0.79 -9.75 0.57
CA GLY A 161 -1.36 -10.84 -0.23
C GLY A 161 -0.46 -12.08 -0.29
N MET A 162 -0.91 -13.13 -0.97
CA MET A 162 -0.25 -14.46 -1.02
C MET A 162 -0.13 -15.14 0.36
N SER A 163 -0.99 -14.79 1.32
CA SER A 163 -1.11 -15.45 2.62
C SER A 163 -2.54 -15.39 3.16
N GLU A 164 -3.18 -16.56 3.31
CA GLU A 164 -4.55 -16.67 3.82
C GLU A 164 -4.67 -16.20 5.27
N SER A 165 -3.72 -16.55 6.13
CA SER A 165 -3.73 -16.16 7.55
C SER A 165 -3.74 -14.64 7.73
N ARG A 166 -3.07 -13.90 6.84
CA ARG A 166 -3.09 -12.43 6.79
C ARG A 166 -4.41 -11.86 6.25
N CYS A 167 -5.06 -12.56 5.32
CA CYS A 167 -6.33 -12.12 4.71
C CYS A 167 -7.57 -12.47 5.57
N LYS A 168 -7.51 -13.56 6.34
CA LYS A 168 -8.62 -14.09 7.17
C LYS A 168 -9.28 -13.06 8.10
N PRO A 169 -8.56 -12.15 8.79
CA PRO A 169 -9.20 -11.14 9.64
C PRO A 169 -10.10 -10.18 8.87
N ILE A 170 -9.74 -9.83 7.63
CA ILE A 170 -10.50 -8.92 6.75
C ILE A 170 -11.65 -9.69 6.09
N GLN A 171 -11.37 -10.88 5.55
CA GLN A 171 -12.38 -11.78 4.99
C GLN A 171 -13.52 -12.01 5.99
N SER A 172 -13.21 -12.24 7.27
CA SER A 172 -14.23 -12.49 8.31
C SER A 172 -15.19 -11.33 8.57
N GLU A 173 -14.87 -10.09 8.19
CA GLU A 173 -15.80 -8.95 8.25
C GLU A 173 -16.63 -8.86 6.97
N ILE A 174 -16.06 -9.16 5.80
CA ILE A 174 -16.79 -9.24 4.54
C ILE A 174 -17.77 -10.42 4.54
N ASP A 175 -17.40 -11.57 5.09
CA ASP A 175 -18.26 -12.74 5.25
C ASP A 175 -19.54 -12.42 6.01
N LYS A 176 -19.50 -11.49 6.99
CA LYS A 176 -20.71 -11.04 7.69
C LYS A 176 -21.68 -10.35 6.74
N ALA A 177 -21.18 -9.51 5.83
CA ALA A 177 -22.01 -8.90 4.80
C ALA A 177 -22.53 -9.94 3.81
N ILE A 178 -21.69 -10.87 3.35
CA ILE A 178 -22.10 -11.97 2.46
C ILE A 178 -23.22 -12.80 3.11
N ARG A 179 -23.11 -13.17 4.39
CA ARG A 179 -24.17 -13.90 5.12
C ARG A 179 -25.48 -13.11 5.20
N MET A 180 -25.43 -11.78 5.39
CA MET A 180 -26.64 -10.93 5.37
C MET A 180 -27.29 -10.87 3.99
N VAL A 181 -26.50 -10.87 2.91
CA VAL A 181 -26.98 -10.85 1.53
C VAL A 181 -27.58 -12.20 1.12
N ALA A 182 -26.93 -13.31 1.48
CA ALA A 182 -27.38 -14.67 1.20
C ALA A 182 -28.48 -15.17 2.15
N ASN A 183 -28.75 -14.45 3.24
CA ASN A 183 -29.65 -14.85 4.33
C ASN A 183 -29.30 -16.22 4.96
N VAL A 184 -28.01 -16.52 5.12
CA VAL A 184 -27.53 -17.82 5.64
C VAL A 184 -27.04 -17.75 7.10
N GLY A 185 -27.23 -18.86 7.83
CA GLY A 185 -26.78 -19.00 9.21
C GLY A 185 -25.25 -19.02 9.39
N LYS A 186 -24.79 -19.01 10.66
CA LYS A 186 -23.35 -18.99 11.02
C LYS A 186 -22.57 -20.25 10.59
N SER A 187 -23.26 -21.38 10.43
CA SER A 187 -22.69 -22.67 10.02
C SER A 187 -22.47 -22.80 8.50
N ALA A 188 -23.01 -21.89 7.68
CA ALA A 188 -22.88 -21.98 6.22
C ALA A 188 -21.41 -21.89 5.77
N ALA A 189 -21.06 -22.70 4.77
CA ALA A 189 -19.73 -22.80 4.17
C ALA A 189 -19.47 -21.58 3.26
N MET A 190 -18.78 -20.58 3.82
CA MET A 190 -18.62 -19.26 3.17
C MET A 190 -17.96 -19.29 1.80
N GLU A 191 -17.04 -20.21 1.56
CA GLU A 191 -16.36 -20.35 0.27
C GLU A 191 -17.38 -20.61 -0.84
N ARG A 192 -18.19 -21.68 -0.70
CA ARG A 192 -19.29 -22.01 -1.64
C ARG A 192 -20.28 -20.86 -1.79
N THR A 193 -20.77 -20.29 -0.68
CA THR A 193 -21.70 -19.14 -0.74
C THR A 193 -21.08 -17.92 -1.42
N SER A 194 -19.77 -17.68 -1.29
CA SER A 194 -19.10 -16.57 -1.96
C SER A 194 -18.89 -16.83 -3.45
N ASP A 195 -18.56 -18.06 -3.84
CA ASP A 195 -18.38 -18.44 -5.24
C ASP A 195 -19.74 -18.48 -5.98
N GLU A 196 -20.82 -18.98 -5.36
CA GLU A 196 -22.21 -18.92 -5.88
C GLU A 196 -22.68 -17.47 -6.15
N LEU A 197 -22.24 -16.51 -5.34
CA LEU A 197 -22.55 -15.08 -5.52
C LEU A 197 -21.54 -14.34 -6.41
N GLY A 198 -20.53 -15.01 -6.97
CA GLY A 198 -19.48 -14.39 -7.79
C GLY A 198 -18.58 -13.41 -7.02
N ILE A 199 -18.38 -13.60 -5.72
CA ILE A 199 -17.62 -12.71 -4.84
C ILE A 199 -16.23 -13.32 -4.58
N SER A 200 -15.23 -12.90 -5.35
CA SER A 200 -13.84 -13.34 -5.17
C SER A 200 -13.30 -12.98 -3.78
N SER A 201 -12.71 -13.94 -3.08
CA SER A 201 -12.15 -13.72 -1.73
C SER A 201 -11.05 -12.65 -1.68
N VAL A 202 -10.87 -12.06 -0.49
CA VAL A 202 -9.77 -11.11 -0.19
C VAL A 202 -8.42 -11.74 -0.51
N PHE A 203 -8.24 -13.04 -0.23
CA PHE A 203 -7.01 -13.75 -0.58
C PHE A 203 -6.78 -13.83 -2.09
N LYS A 204 -7.79 -14.20 -2.89
CA LYS A 204 -7.71 -14.21 -4.37
C LYS A 204 -7.34 -12.81 -4.89
N ARG A 205 -8.08 -11.77 -4.47
CA ARG A 205 -7.86 -10.36 -4.88
C ARG A 205 -6.48 -9.81 -4.51
N THR A 206 -6.03 -9.98 -3.27
CA THR A 206 -4.75 -9.44 -2.80
C THR A 206 -3.54 -10.20 -3.36
N SER A 207 -3.66 -11.51 -3.59
CA SER A 207 -2.62 -12.29 -4.26
C SER A 207 -2.46 -11.86 -5.73
N THR A 208 -3.58 -11.64 -6.44
CA THR A 208 -3.58 -11.08 -7.80
C THR A 208 -2.97 -9.66 -7.82
N ALA A 209 -3.27 -8.81 -6.84
CA ALA A 209 -2.65 -7.48 -6.74
C ALA A 209 -1.12 -7.56 -6.58
N ARG A 210 -0.64 -8.48 -5.74
CA ARG A 210 0.79 -8.73 -5.50
C ARG A 210 1.50 -9.36 -6.71
N GLU A 211 0.82 -10.22 -7.46
CA GLU A 211 1.28 -10.78 -8.73
C GLU A 211 1.44 -9.69 -9.79
N ARG A 212 0.40 -8.86 -10.00
CA ARG A 212 0.47 -7.69 -10.91
C ARG A 212 1.60 -6.74 -10.51
N ALA A 213 1.79 -6.49 -9.22
CA ALA A 213 2.88 -5.68 -8.70
C ALA A 213 4.26 -6.28 -9.05
N TYR A 214 4.45 -7.59 -8.84
CA TYR A 214 5.69 -8.30 -9.19
C TYR A 214 6.06 -8.19 -10.67
N HIS A 215 5.08 -8.26 -11.59
CA HIS A 215 5.33 -8.10 -13.03
C HIS A 215 5.46 -6.64 -13.49
N LYS A 216 4.73 -5.69 -12.86
CA LYS A 216 4.71 -4.27 -13.25
C LYS A 216 5.90 -3.47 -12.72
N TRP A 217 6.32 -3.72 -11.48
CA TRP A 217 7.35 -2.90 -10.84
C TRP A 217 8.74 -2.96 -11.54
N PRO A 218 9.23 -4.09 -12.10
CA PRO A 218 10.49 -4.13 -12.86
C PRO A 218 10.57 -3.21 -14.09
N THR A 219 9.42 -2.84 -14.68
CA THR A 219 9.32 -1.92 -15.83
C THR A 219 8.98 -0.48 -15.41
N SER A 220 8.86 -0.21 -14.11
CA SER A 220 8.66 1.15 -13.58
C SER A 220 9.89 2.03 -13.81
N LYS A 221 9.67 3.33 -14.06
CA LYS A 221 10.71 4.37 -14.12
C LYS A 221 11.08 4.90 -12.73
N THR A 222 11.08 4.04 -11.71
CA THR A 222 11.38 4.38 -10.30
C THR A 222 12.33 3.36 -9.70
N TRP A 223 13.02 3.75 -8.62
CA TRP A 223 13.98 2.92 -7.89
C TRP A 223 13.44 1.55 -7.42
N ILE A 224 12.11 1.36 -7.36
CA ILE A 224 11.49 0.05 -7.09
C ILE A 224 11.87 -1.00 -8.15
N ALA A 225 12.09 -0.59 -9.40
CA ALA A 225 12.51 -1.49 -10.47
C ALA A 225 13.91 -2.04 -10.19
N ASP A 226 14.81 -1.17 -9.72
CA ASP A 226 16.19 -1.52 -9.40
C ASP A 226 16.27 -2.41 -8.15
N LEU A 227 15.47 -2.14 -7.12
CA LEU A 227 15.36 -3.01 -5.93
C LEU A 227 14.84 -4.42 -6.24
N ILE A 228 14.00 -4.58 -7.28
CA ILE A 228 13.49 -5.89 -7.68
C ILE A 228 14.49 -6.64 -8.56
N LYS A 229 15.24 -5.91 -9.40
CA LYS A 229 16.33 -6.47 -10.22
C LYS A 229 17.55 -6.86 -9.37
N ALA A 230 17.83 -6.11 -8.30
CA ALA A 230 18.90 -6.36 -7.34
C ALA A 230 18.34 -6.68 -5.93
N PRO A 231 17.63 -7.82 -5.75
CA PRO A 231 16.98 -8.14 -4.49
C PRO A 231 18.02 -8.38 -3.38
N MET A 232 17.79 -7.78 -2.21
CA MET A 232 18.67 -7.97 -1.05
C MET A 232 18.77 -9.44 -0.64
N LYS A 233 19.99 -9.92 -0.36
CA LYS A 233 20.23 -11.22 0.28
C LYS A 233 19.79 -11.13 1.75
N ALA A 234 18.81 -11.95 2.14
CA ALA A 234 18.29 -12.01 3.50
C ALA A 234 18.08 -13.47 3.94
N ARG A 235 18.21 -13.73 5.25
CA ARG A 235 17.98 -15.06 5.85
C ARG A 235 16.50 -15.49 5.77
N MET A 236 15.58 -14.51 5.77
CA MET A 236 14.14 -14.72 5.60
C MET A 236 13.70 -14.33 4.20
N ALA A 237 12.53 -14.82 3.79
CA ALA A 237 11.92 -14.46 2.52
C ALA A 237 11.61 -12.96 2.44
N THR A 238 12.08 -12.29 1.38
CA THR A 238 11.75 -10.89 1.11
C THR A 238 10.40 -10.79 0.39
N CYS A 239 9.89 -9.58 0.18
CA CYS A 239 8.68 -9.39 -0.61
C CYS A 239 8.81 -10.04 -2.00
N VAL A 240 9.94 -9.79 -2.68
CA VAL A 240 10.27 -10.27 -4.02
C VAL A 240 10.45 -11.80 -4.06
N THR A 241 11.30 -12.37 -3.19
CA THR A 241 11.56 -13.82 -3.19
C THR A 241 10.40 -14.64 -2.62
N GLY A 242 9.54 -14.02 -1.81
CA GLY A 242 8.23 -14.55 -1.43
C GLY A 242 7.29 -14.66 -2.64
N SER A 243 7.09 -13.55 -3.37
CA SER A 243 6.23 -13.51 -4.55
C SER A 243 6.70 -14.48 -5.64
N ALA A 244 7.99 -14.47 -5.98
CA ALA A 244 8.55 -15.35 -7.02
C ALA A 244 8.32 -16.84 -6.73
N ARG A 245 8.52 -17.28 -5.47
CA ARG A 245 8.26 -18.67 -5.06
C ARG A 245 6.77 -19.02 -5.03
N TRP A 246 5.91 -18.07 -4.68
CA TRP A 246 4.46 -18.29 -4.70
C TRP A 246 3.95 -18.42 -6.14
N ILE A 247 4.34 -17.49 -7.03
CA ILE A 247 3.99 -17.53 -8.46
C ILE A 247 4.47 -18.83 -9.09
N LYS A 248 5.73 -19.24 -8.88
CA LYS A 248 6.25 -20.53 -9.37
C LYS A 248 5.47 -21.76 -8.86
N LYS A 249 4.81 -21.67 -7.70
CA LYS A 249 4.05 -22.78 -7.11
C LYS A 249 2.57 -22.79 -7.53
N PHE A 250 1.97 -21.62 -7.78
CA PHE A 250 0.52 -21.46 -7.93
C PHE A 250 0.09 -20.80 -9.24
N CYS A 251 1.02 -20.42 -10.11
CA CYS A 251 0.73 -19.93 -11.45
C CYS A 251 1.44 -20.82 -12.48
N SER A 252 0.66 -21.36 -13.41
CA SER A 252 1.16 -22.11 -14.56
C SER A 252 1.24 -21.18 -15.77
N GLN A 253 2.19 -21.46 -16.66
CA GLN A 253 2.23 -20.83 -17.98
C GLN A 253 1.51 -21.77 -18.96
N ASP A 254 0.56 -21.25 -19.73
CA ASP A 254 -0.08 -22.01 -20.80
C ASP A 254 0.85 -22.15 -22.02
N SER A 255 0.45 -22.96 -22.99
CA SER A 255 1.18 -23.21 -24.24
C SER A 255 1.39 -21.94 -25.09
N ASN A 256 0.65 -20.87 -24.83
CA ASN A 256 0.70 -19.59 -25.52
C ASN A 256 1.52 -18.53 -24.76
N GLY A 257 2.15 -18.91 -23.63
CA GLY A 257 2.92 -17.99 -22.80
C GLY A 257 2.07 -17.06 -21.92
N HIS A 258 0.77 -17.33 -21.79
CA HIS A 258 -0.13 -16.66 -20.86
C HIS A 258 0.08 -17.21 -19.44
N TRP A 259 0.03 -16.34 -18.44
CA TRP A 259 0.08 -16.76 -17.04
C TRP A 259 -1.33 -16.96 -16.53
N GLU A 260 -1.65 -18.19 -16.16
CA GLU A 260 -2.91 -18.54 -15.52
C GLU A 260 -2.61 -18.89 -14.06
N ASN A 261 -3.09 -18.06 -13.14
CA ASN A 261 -2.99 -18.39 -11.72
C ASN A 261 -4.05 -19.45 -11.36
N ALA A 262 -3.78 -20.26 -10.33
CA ALA A 262 -4.65 -21.35 -9.87
C ALA A 262 -6.04 -20.90 -9.34
N TYR A 263 -6.40 -19.64 -9.55
CA TYR A 263 -7.67 -19.03 -9.18
C TYR A 263 -8.43 -18.45 -10.40
N GLY A 264 -7.99 -18.78 -11.62
CA GLY A 264 -8.72 -18.49 -12.86
C GLY A 264 -8.70 -17.03 -13.31
N HIS A 265 -7.66 -16.27 -12.95
CA HIS A 265 -7.53 -14.87 -13.36
C HIS A 265 -6.34 -14.68 -14.30
N THR A 266 -6.61 -14.36 -15.56
CA THR A 266 -5.61 -13.86 -16.51
C THR A 266 -5.21 -12.41 -16.15
N PRO A 267 -3.92 -12.07 -16.04
CA PRO A 267 -3.50 -10.70 -15.73
C PRO A 267 -3.51 -9.83 -16.99
N ASP A 268 -4.25 -8.71 -16.95
CA ASP A 268 -4.17 -7.67 -17.99
C ASP A 268 -2.71 -7.21 -18.18
N ARG A 269 -2.10 -7.59 -19.31
CA ARG A 269 -0.81 -7.02 -19.71
C ARG A 269 -1.02 -5.55 -20.12
N PRO A 270 -0.17 -4.61 -19.69
CA PRO A 270 0.00 -3.39 -20.48
C PRO A 270 0.53 -3.79 -21.87
N ALA A 271 0.01 -3.15 -22.92
CA ALA A 271 0.44 -3.40 -24.29
C ALA A 271 1.97 -3.21 -24.43
N PRO A 272 2.64 -3.94 -25.36
CA PRO A 272 4.05 -3.71 -25.64
C PRO A 272 4.25 -2.24 -26.03
N VAL A 273 5.10 -1.54 -25.28
CA VAL A 273 5.42 -0.15 -25.56
C VAL A 273 6.42 -0.13 -26.71
N GLU A 274 5.95 0.21 -27.91
CA GLU A 274 6.86 0.57 -29.00
C GLU A 274 7.76 1.72 -28.57
N HIS A 275 9.02 1.69 -29.01
CA HIS A 275 10.07 2.63 -28.60
C HIS A 275 9.87 4.03 -29.21
N GLU A 276 8.82 4.76 -28.82
CA GLU A 276 8.67 6.16 -29.20
C GLU A 276 9.39 7.10 -28.23
N ASN A 277 10.53 7.62 -28.69
CA ASN A 277 11.31 8.66 -28.03
C ASN A 277 10.55 9.99 -28.05
N ARG A 278 9.74 10.27 -27.03
CA ARG A 278 9.27 11.63 -26.70
C ARG A 278 8.90 11.76 -25.22
N ARG A 279 9.44 12.77 -24.52
CA ARG A 279 8.94 13.19 -23.19
C ARG A 279 7.56 13.84 -23.41
N PRO A 280 6.56 13.59 -22.53
CA PRO A 280 6.49 14.38 -21.28
C PRO A 280 6.59 13.53 -20.00
N LYS A 281 6.90 14.19 -18.89
CA LYS A 281 6.79 13.60 -17.54
C LYS A 281 5.32 13.56 -17.12
N ILE A 282 4.74 12.36 -16.94
CA ILE A 282 3.50 12.18 -16.19
C ILE A 282 3.66 10.93 -15.31
N GLN A 283 3.70 11.14 -13.99
CA GLN A 283 3.84 10.08 -13.00
C GLN A 283 2.68 10.18 -12.02
N LYS A 284 1.54 9.58 -12.37
CA LYS A 284 0.28 9.65 -11.61
C LYS A 284 0.39 8.95 -10.25
N PHE A 285 0.48 9.71 -9.16
CA PHE A 285 0.44 9.27 -7.75
C PHE A 285 -0.16 10.42 -6.89
N LEU A 286 -1.01 10.15 -5.87
CA LEU A 286 -2.21 10.96 -5.52
C LEU A 286 -2.86 10.59 -4.15
N PRO A 287 -3.06 11.46 -3.11
CA PRO A 287 -2.31 12.58 -2.49
C PRO A 287 -2.42 12.54 -0.89
N LEU A 288 -2.62 13.70 -0.20
CA LEU A 288 -2.63 14.01 1.28
C LEU A 288 -1.27 14.51 1.73
N LEU A 289 -1.06 15.42 2.71
CA LEU A 289 -1.87 16.31 3.62
C LEU A 289 -2.53 15.80 4.91
#